data_AF-D3AAQ2-F1
#
_entry.id   AF-D3AAQ2-F1
#
_cell.length_a   1.000
_cell.length_b   1.000
_cell.length_c   1.000
_cell.angle_alpha   90.00
_cell.angle_beta   90.00
_cell.angle_gamma   90.00
#
_symmetry.space_group_name_H-M   'P 1'
#
loop_
_entity.id
_entity.type
_entity.pdbx_description
1 polymer ?
#
loop_
_entity_poly.entity_id
_entity_poly.type
_entity_poly.pdbx_seq_one_letter_code
_entity_poly.pdbx_strand_id
1 'polypeptide(L)' 'MEKGIAGCYVCEESCSKGLLGKIKPLGFRTFIQRYGVEALLDCLERNEKNGVMYHREGINGDYDKFENVEDLISFIQSGK' A
#
# COMPACT_ATOMS: atom_id res chain seq x y z
N MET A 1 -5.19 -16.98 12.63
CA MET A 1 -6.63 -17.27 12.58
C MET A 1 -7.18 -16.54 11.36
N GLU A 2 -7.74 -17.28 10.40
CA GLU A 2 -8.41 -16.68 9.25
C GLU A 2 -9.76 -16.11 9.69
N LYS A 3 -10.13 -14.94 9.17
CA LYS A 3 -11.32 -14.19 9.59
C LYS A 3 -12.48 -14.28 8.59
N GLY A 4 -12.29 -14.92 7.44
CA GLY A 4 -13.32 -15.00 6.40
C GLY A 4 -13.69 -13.65 5.77
N ILE A 5 -12.78 -12.67 5.81
CA ILE A 5 -12.98 -11.33 5.24
C ILE A 5 -12.18 -11.16 3.95
N ALA A 6 -12.64 -10.24 3.08
CA ALA A 6 -12.05 -10.02 1.74
C ALA A 6 -10.57 -9.60 1.77
N GLY A 7 -10.09 -9.03 2.89
CA GLY A 7 -8.68 -8.70 3.06
C GLY A 7 -8.41 -7.98 4.37
N CYS A 8 -7.12 -7.79 4.69
CA CYS A 8 -6.70 -7.12 5.93
C CYS A 8 -7.21 -5.67 6.04
N TYR A 9 -7.55 -5.03 4.92
CA TYR A 9 -8.12 -3.69 4.89
C TYR A 9 -9.56 -3.64 5.42
N VAL A 10 -10.31 -4.75 5.39
CA VAL A 10 -11.66 -4.84 5.97
C VAL A 10 -11.59 -5.03 7.50
N CYS A 11 -10.43 -5.43 8.04
CA CYS A 11 -10.28 -5.67 9.46
C CYS A 11 -10.07 -4.36 10.23
N GLU A 12 -10.90 -4.10 11.24
CA GLU A 12 -10.80 -2.91 12.10
C GLU A 12 -9.69 -2.99 13.16
N GLU A 13 -9.17 -4.18 13.44
CA GLU A 13 -8.07 -4.34 14.40
C GLU A 13 -6.77 -3.69 13.93
N SER A 14 -6.03 -3.10 14.86
CA SER A 14 -4.63 -2.70 14.63
C SER A 14 -3.75 -3.95 14.63
N CYS A 15 -3.39 -4.41 13.43
CA CYS A 15 -2.53 -5.58 13.24
C CYS A 15 -1.18 -5.17 12.67
N SER A 16 -0.11 -5.52 13.38
CA SER A 16 1.29 -5.30 12.98
C SER A 16 2.07 -6.62 12.86
N LYS A 17 1.38 -7.77 12.82
CA LYS A 17 2.02 -9.09 12.77
C LYS A 17 2.33 -9.50 11.33
N GLY A 18 3.44 -10.21 11.15
CA GLY A 18 3.84 -10.77 9.85
C GLY A 18 4.06 -9.69 8.79
N LEU A 19 3.41 -9.82 7.63
CA LEU A 19 3.55 -8.86 6.52
C LEU A 19 3.11 -7.44 6.90
N LEU A 20 2.11 -7.28 7.77
CA LEU A 20 1.65 -5.97 8.23
C LEU A 20 2.63 -5.29 9.19
N GLY A 21 3.71 -5.97 9.60
CA GLY A 21 4.84 -5.34 10.27
C GLY A 21 5.79 -4.59 9.33
N LYS A 22 5.62 -4.73 8.01
CA LYS A 22 6.40 -3.99 6.99
C LYS A 22 5.61 -2.77 6.51
N ILE A 23 6.34 -1.70 6.19
CA ILE A 23 5.73 -0.42 5.77
C ILE A 23 4.89 -0.57 4.51
N LYS A 24 5.37 -1.26 3.47
CA LYS A 24 4.61 -1.41 2.20
C LYS A 24 3.24 -2.08 2.40
N PRO A 25 3.11 -3.31 2.92
CA PRO A 25 1.80 -3.92 3.16
C PRO A 25 0.91 -3.11 4.12
N LEU A 26 1.49 -2.51 5.16
CA LEU A 26 0.74 -1.69 6.11
C LEU A 26 0.20 -0.41 5.47
N GLY A 27 1.01 0.27 4.65
CA GLY A 27 0.62 1.48 3.94
C GLY A 27 -0.47 1.23 2.91
N PHE A 28 -0.37 0.14 2.13
CA PHE A 28 -1.42 -0.25 1.18
C PHE A 28 -2.73 -0.57 1.89
N ARG A 29 -2.68 -1.33 3.00
CA ARG A 29 -3.84 -1.59 3.86
C ARG A 29 -4.47 -0.27 4.34
N THR A 30 -3.65 0.61 4.89
CA THR A 30 -4.11 1.88 5.50
C THR A 30 -4.69 2.81 4.43
N PHE A 31 -4.09 2.85 3.24
CA PHE A 31 -4.61 3.60 2.11
C PHE A 31 -6.02 3.12 1.73
N ILE A 32 -6.20 1.81 1.54
CA ILE A 32 -7.50 1.23 1.17
C ILE A 32 -8.56 1.53 2.25
N GLN A 33 -8.18 1.49 3.53
CA GLN A 33 -9.09 1.85 4.62
C GLN A 33 -9.56 3.30 4.58
N ARG A 34 -8.72 4.23 4.08
CA ARG A 34 -9.04 5.65 4.01
C ARG A 34 -9.77 6.04 2.72
N TYR A 35 -9.39 5.42 1.60
CA TYR A 35 -9.77 5.90 0.26
C TYR A 35 -10.43 4.84 -0.62
N GLY A 36 -10.42 3.57 -0.21
CA GLY A 36 -10.98 2.45 -0.98
C GLY A 36 -10.00 1.82 -1.97
N VAL A 37 -10.40 0.65 -2.49
CA VAL A 37 -9.61 -0.14 -3.45
C VAL A 37 -9.53 0.55 -4.81
N GLU A 38 -10.65 1.08 -5.30
CA GLU A 38 -10.70 1.77 -6.59
C GLU A 38 -9.73 2.97 -6.64
N ALA A 39 -9.72 3.81 -5.60
CA ALA A 39 -8.80 4.94 -5.51
C ALA A 39 -7.33 4.51 -5.49
N LEU A 40 -7.03 3.36 -4.87
CA LEU A 40 -5.67 2.80 -4.91
C LEU A 40 -5.31 2.41 -6.35
N LEU A 41 -6.19 1.70 -7.05
CA LEU A 41 -5.96 1.26 -8.43
C LEU A 41 -5.76 2.45 -9.38
N ASP A 42 -6.61 3.48 -9.28
CA ASP A 42 -6.48 4.73 -10.07
C ASP A 42 -5.13 5.41 -9.82
N CYS A 43 -4.68 5.43 -8.56
CA CYS A 43 -3.38 5.99 -8.21
C CYS A 43 -2.23 5.18 -8.78
N LEU A 44 -2.27 3.85 -8.67
CA LEU A 44 -1.23 2.97 -9.20
C LEU A 44 -1.11 3.09 -10.72
N GLU A 45 -2.23 3.10 -11.45
CA GLU A 45 -2.24 3.27 -12.90
C GLU A 45 -1.67 4.63 -13.32
N ARG A 46 -2.09 5.72 -12.65
CA ARG A 46 -1.55 7.07 -12.91
C ARG A 46 -0.05 7.13 -12.63
N ASN A 47 0.39 6.54 -11.52
CA ASN A 47 1.79 6.60 -11.09
C ASN A 47 2.68 5.78 -12.04
N GLU A 48 2.22 4.62 -12.50
CA GLU A 48 2.91 3.80 -13.50
C GLU A 48 3.10 4.58 -14.81
N LYS A 49 2.06 5.25 -15.31
CA LYS A 49 2.15 6.14 -16.48
C LYS A 49 3.16 7.29 -16.30
N ASN A 50 3.40 7.70 -15.06
CA ASN A 50 4.39 8.72 -14.69
C ASN A 50 5.79 8.15 -14.39
N GLY A 51 6.00 6.84 -14.61
CA GLY A 51 7.31 6.18 -14.47
C GLY A 51 7.61 5.64 -13.07
N VAL A 52 6.64 5.63 -12.16
CA VAL A 52 6.77 4.94 -10.86
C VAL A 52 6.80 3.43 -11.09
N MET A 53 7.84 2.76 -10.62
CA MET A 53 8.05 1.34 -10.84
C MET A 53 7.72 0.52 -9.59
N TYR A 54 6.82 -0.44 -9.76
CA TYR A 54 6.44 -1.36 -8.68
C TYR A 54 7.51 -2.42 -8.39
N HIS A 55 8.26 -2.82 -9.42
CA HIS A 55 9.40 -3.73 -9.33
C HIS A 55 10.59 -3.16 -10.14
N ARG A 56 11.71 -2.91 -9.46
CA ARG A 56 13.00 -2.52 -10.07
C ARG A 56 13.99 -3.68 -10.03
N GLU A 57 14.11 -4.32 -8.87
CA GLU A 57 14.97 -5.48 -8.66
C GLU A 57 14.21 -6.50 -7.80
N GLY A 58 13.97 -7.69 -8.34
CA GLY A 58 13.11 -8.68 -7.71
C GLY A 58 11.71 -8.12 -7.45
N ILE A 59 11.27 -8.12 -6.19
CA ILE A 59 9.94 -7.66 -5.75
C ILE A 59 9.94 -6.23 -5.18
N ASN A 60 11.10 -5.56 -5.17
CA ASN A 60 11.25 -4.24 -4.59
C ASN A 60 11.17 -3.17 -5.68
N GLY A 61 10.46 -2.08 -5.41
CA GLY A 61 10.33 -0.93 -6.31
C GLY A 61 10.27 0.39 -5.55
N ASP A 62 9.66 1.41 -6.15
CA ASP A 62 9.60 2.75 -5.57
C ASP A 62 8.77 2.80 -4.28
N TYR A 63 7.73 1.97 -4.18
CA TYR A 63 6.88 1.85 -2.99
C TYR A 63 7.57 1.20 -1.78
N ASP A 64 8.80 0.70 -1.93
CA ASP A 64 9.58 0.07 -0.86
C ASP A 64 10.58 1.06 -0.20
N LYS A 65 10.63 2.32 -0.65
CA LYS A 65 11.62 3.33 -0.22
C LYS A 65 11.23 4.11 1.05
N PHE A 66 10.15 3.72 1.72
CA PHE A 66 9.54 4.50 2.81
C PHE A 66 9.73 3.85 4.17
N GLU A 67 10.00 4.66 5.19
CA GLU A 67 10.17 4.23 6.57
C GLU A 67 8.90 4.43 7.43
N ASN A 68 7.93 5.19 6.93
CA ASN A 68 6.65 5.37 7.60
C ASN A 68 5.47 5.30 6.62
N VAL A 69 4.28 5.09 7.19
CA VAL A 69 3.04 4.86 6.44
C VAL A 69 2.52 6.13 5.75
N GLU A 70 2.65 7.29 6.38
CA GLU A 70 2.10 8.53 5.83
C GLU A 70 2.86 9.01 4.60
N ASP A 71 4.18 8.86 4.58
CA ASP A 71 5.01 9.17 3.41
C ASP A 71 4.66 8.24 2.23
N LEU A 72 4.49 6.94 2.50
CA LEU A 72 4.04 5.99 1.49
C LEU A 72 2.63 6.32 0.98
N ILE A 73 1.69 6.69 1.86
CA ILE A 73 0.34 7.11 1.45
C ILE A 73 0.41 8.35 0.56
N SER A 74 1.21 9.35 0.95
CA SER A 74 1.42 10.57 0.17
C SER A 74 1.98 10.25 -1.21
N PHE A 75 2.97 9.35 -1.27
CA PHE A 75 3.55 8.88 -2.54
C PHE A 75 2.54 8.12 -3.41
N ILE A 76 1.68 7.28 -2.82
CA ILE A 76 0.61 6.62 -3.58
C ILE A 76 -0.31 7.68 -4.21
N GLN A 77 -0.69 8.73 -3.47
CA GLN A 77 -1.55 9.80 -3.98
C GLN A 77 -0.88 10.68 -5.04
N SER A 78 0.41 10.96 -4.93
CA SER A 78 1.13 11.92 -5.78
C SER A 78 1.85 11.27 -6.96
N GLY A 79 2.36 10.06 -6.78
CA GLY A 79 3.38 9.43 -7.63
C GLY A 79 4.74 10.13 -7.59
N LYS A 80 5.01 10.93 -6.56
CA LYS A 80 6.20 11.79 -6.40
C LYS A 80 6.72 11.74 -4.98
#